data_AF-A0A5H7FX09-F1
#
_entry.id   AF-A0A5H7FX09-F1
#
_cell.length_a   1.000
_cell.length_b   1.000
_cell.length_c   1.000
_cell.angle_alpha   90.00
_cell.angle_beta   90.00
_cell.angle_gamma   90.00
#
_symmetry.space_group_name_H-M   'P 1'
#
loop_
_entity.id
_entity.type
_entity.pdbx_description
1 polymer ?
#
loop_
_entity_poly.entity_id
_entity_poly.type
_entity_poly.pdbx_seq_one_letter_code
_entity_poly.pdbx_strand_id
1 'polypeptide(L)' 'MYLELYVSETSPLRQVAEIFFSDITHELFLTCYEENIPLEVIEKLISKARTSLPPVASEQ' A
#
# COMPACT_ATOMS: atom_id res chain seq x y z
N MET A 1 -1.08 9.08 -2.78
CA MET A 1 -2.04 7.94 -2.74
C MET A 1 -1.82 7.17 -1.45
N TYR A 2 -2.87 6.62 -0.84
CA TYR A 2 -2.77 5.84 0.39
C TYR A 2 -3.64 4.57 0.31
N LEU A 3 -3.09 3.43 0.73
CA LEU A 3 -3.75 2.12 0.74
C LEU A 3 -3.47 1.39 2.05
N GLU A 4 -4.52 0.89 2.70
CA GLU A 4 -4.43 0.17 3.97
C GLU A 4 -4.76 -1.31 3.77
N LEU A 5 -4.07 -2.17 4.53
CA LEU A 5 -4.32 -3.60 4.59
C LEU A 5 -4.81 -3.97 5.99
N TYR A 6 -6.00 -4.58 6.05
CA TYR A 6 -6.63 -5.04 7.28
C TYR A 6 -6.81 -6.56 7.30
N VAL A 7 -6.83 -7.12 8.52
CA VAL A 7 -7.34 -8.48 8.72
C VAL A 7 -8.86 -8.45 8.72
N SER A 8 -9.48 -9.33 7.96
CA SER A 8 -10.93 -9.51 7.94
C SER A 8 -11.44 -10.02 9.29
N GLU A 9 -12.68 -9.71 9.62
CA GLU A 9 -13.40 -10.29 10.77
C GLU A 9 -12.81 -9.97 12.15
N THR A 10 -11.93 -8.96 12.26
CA THR A 10 -11.52 -8.41 13.56
C THR A 10 -12.41 -7.24 13.96
N SER A 11 -12.68 -7.09 15.26
CA SER A 11 -13.39 -5.93 15.83
C SER A 11 -12.62 -5.41 17.04
N PRO A 12 -11.95 -4.24 16.97
CA PRO A 12 -11.89 -3.34 15.81
C PRO A 12 -11.12 -3.93 14.62
N LEU A 13 -11.27 -3.31 13.44
CA LEU A 13 -10.46 -3.64 12.27
C LEU A 13 -8.98 -3.48 12.61
N ARG A 14 -8.20 -4.53 12.36
CA ARG A 14 -6.78 -4.56 12.67
C ARG A 14 -5.98 -4.31 11.41
N GLN A 15 -5.39 -3.13 11.30
CA GLN A 15 -4.48 -2.78 10.23
C GLN A 15 -3.14 -3.51 10.43
N VAL A 16 -2.60 -4.07 9.36
CA VAL A 16 -1.35 -4.84 9.41
C VAL A 16 -0.28 -4.27 8.49
N ALA A 17 -0.67 -3.57 7.42
CA ALA A 17 0.27 -2.83 6.58
C ALA A 17 -0.41 -1.65 5.90
N GLU A 18 0.41 -0.79 5.32
CA GLU A 18 -0.03 0.32 4.48
C GLU A 18 0.97 0.60 3.37
N ILE A 19 0.47 1.17 2.27
CA ILE A 19 1.28 1.80 1.24
C ILE A 19 0.91 3.27 1.14
N PHE A 20 1.94 4.12 1.21
CA PHE A 20 1.84 5.54 0.92
C PHE A 20 2.69 5.87 -0.32
N PHE A 21 2.12 6.63 -1.25
CA PHE A 21 2.86 7.24 -2.35
C PHE A 21 2.84 8.74 -2.22
N SER A 22 4.03 9.33 -2.23
CA SER A 22 4.29 10.76 -2.22
C SER A 22 4.33 11.28 -3.66
N ASP A 23 3.43 12.19 -4.00
CA ASP A 23 3.44 12.91 -5.28
C ASP A 23 4.53 14.01 -5.34
N ILE A 24 5.15 14.34 -4.20
CA ILE A 24 6.28 15.28 -4.14
C ILE A 24 7.61 14.57 -4.40
N THR A 25 7.85 13.44 -3.75
CA THR A 25 9.11 12.69 -3.87
C THR A 25 9.06 11.58 -4.92
N HIS A 26 7.86 11.25 -5.42
CA HIS A 26 7.60 10.11 -6.30
C HIS A 26 8.03 8.76 -5.73
N GLU A 27 8.10 8.66 -4.41
CA GLU A 27 8.48 7.44 -3.70
C GLU A 27 7.25 6.71 -3.16
N LEU A 28 7.36 5.39 -3.13
CA LEU A 28 6.38 4.48 -2.56
C LEU A 28 6.96 3.88 -1.27
N PHE A 29 6.26 4.10 -0.18
CA PHE A 29 6.58 3.60 1.15
C PHE A 29 5.64 2.47 1.51
N LEU A 30 6.20 1.35 1.96
CA LEU A 30 5.46 0.23 2.55
C LEU A 30 5.81 0.16 4.04
N THR A 31 4.80 0.26 4.89
CA THR A 31 4.95 0.04 6.34
C THR A 31 4.24 -1.25 6.70
N CYS A 32 4.96 -2.17 7.35
CA CYS A 32 4.38 -3.39 7.93
C CYS A 32 4.36 -3.24 9.45
N TYR A 33 3.18 -3.36 10.05
CA TYR A 33 2.99 -3.31 11.51
C TYR A 33 3.11 -4.68 12.18
N GLU A 34 3.07 -5.76 11.40
CA GLU A 34 3.26 -7.13 11.86
C GLU A 34 4.40 -7.82 11.10
N GLU A 35 5.14 -8.69 11.80
CA GLU A 35 6.32 -9.35 11.25
C GLU A 35 5.99 -10.49 10.28
N ASN A 36 4.83 -11.13 10.45
CA ASN A 36 4.49 -12.39 9.77
C ASN A 36 3.41 -12.21 8.69
N ILE A 37 3.49 -11.13 7.92
CA ILE A 37 2.57 -10.92 6.79
C ILE A 37 3.04 -11.78 5.62
N PRO A 38 2.18 -12.63 5.03
CA PRO A 38 2.56 -13.44 3.88
C PRO A 38 3.06 -12.56 2.73
N LEU A 39 4.20 -12.93 2.15
CA LEU A 39 4.83 -12.16 1.05
C LEU A 39 3.86 -11.94 -0.12
N GLU A 40 3.07 -12.95 -0.48
CA GLU A 40 2.07 -12.86 -1.55
C GLU A 40 1.04 -11.73 -1.30
N VAL A 41 0.67 -11.48 -0.04
CA VAL A 41 -0.27 -10.41 0.32
C VAL A 41 0.40 -9.05 0.12
N ILE A 42 1.67 -8.91 0.49
CA ILE A 42 2.47 -7.70 0.25
C ILE A 42 2.61 -7.44 -1.25
N GLU A 43 2.93 -8.45 -2.04
CA GLU A 43 3.04 -8.33 -3.50
C GLU A 43 1.73 -7.91 -4.16
N LYS A 44 0.59 -8.43 -3.69
CA LYS A 44 -0.74 -8.00 -4.13
C LYS A 44 -1.02 -6.55 -3.76
N LEU A 45 -0.65 -6.13 -2.56
CA LEU A 45 -0.82 -4.76 -2.10
C LEU A 45 0.02 -3.79 -2.96
N ILE A 46 1.28 -4.11 -3.22
CA ILE A 46 2.17 -3.34 -4.11
C ILE A 46 1.60 -3.30 -5.54
N SER A 47 1.13 -4.43 -6.06
CA SER A 47 0.54 -4.50 -7.39
C SER A 47 -0.67 -3.57 -7.52
N LYS A 48 -1.54 -3.56 -6.50
CA LYS A 48 -2.70 -2.66 -6.43
C LYS A 48 -2.30 -1.19 -6.29
N ALA A 49 -1.25 -0.91 -5.51
CA ALA A 49 -0.71 0.45 -5.40
C ALA A 49 -0.26 0.97 -6.76
N ARG A 50 0.54 0.19 -7.51
CA ARG A 50 1.06 0.59 -8.82
C ARG A 50 -0.03 0.88 -9.85
N THR A 51 -1.13 0.13 -9.84
CA THR A 51 -2.26 0.37 -10.75
C THR A 51 -3.16 1.53 -10.33
N SER A 52 -3.05 1.97 -9.06
CA SER A 52 -3.83 3.06 -8.49
C SER A 52 -3.08 4.40 -8.51
N LEU A 53 -1.80 4.40 -8.91
CA LEU A 53 -1.05 5.64 -9.09
C LEU A 53 -1.67 6.48 -10.20
N PRO A 54 -1.73 7.82 -10.03
CA PRO A 54 -2.13 8.69 -11.12
C PRO A 54 -1.20 8.45 -12.32
N PRO A 55 -1.69 8.58 -13.56
CA PRO A 55 -0.83 8.53 -14.73
C PRO A 55 0.30 9.54 -14.52
N VAL A 56 1.54 9.10 -14.78
CA VAL A 56 2.67 10.03 -14.81
C VAL A 56 2.30 11.10 -15.82
N ALA A 57 2.01 12.32 -15.34
CA ALA A 57 1.85 13.44 -16.23
C ALA A 57 3.15 13.50 -17.01
N SER A 58 3.09 13.13 -18.29
CA SER A 58 4.19 13.41 -19.20
C SER A 58 4.25 14.93 -19.21
N GLU A 59 5.24 15.51 -18.54
CA GLU A 59 5.57 16.92 -18.75
C GLU A 59 5.78 17.07 -20.26
N GLN A 60 4.84 17.76 -20.92
CA GLN A 60 4.97 18.23 -22.30
C GLN A 60 5.80 19.50 -22.31
#